data_AF-A0A109L818-F1
#
_entry.id   AF-A0A109L818-F1
#
_cell.length_a   1.000
_cell.length_b   1.000
_cell.length_c   1.000
_cell.angle_alpha   90.00
_cell.angle_beta   90.00
_cell.angle_gamma   90.00
#
_symmetry.space_group_name_H-M   'P 1'
#
loop_
_entity.id
_entity.type
_entity.pdbx_description
1 polymer ?
#
loop_
_entity_poly.entity_id
_entity_poly.type
_entity_poly.pdbx_seq_one_letter_code
_entity_poly.pdbx_strand_id
1 'polypeptide(L)'
;MPVMKFYAPYEAAFLPLEVTAYMLHPADEKLRNAYLRRKMAEYTLFCASGDGLESVPVEVLKDLLESPATAGADAMESLAIRGAVAGEILLNLIKLNASGEDASVNKAIHLGAQYFQEARNSLGGKISPGERSIRRAWSAFMPVAHFWAALQIHVQSTANLATPISSDSYLQQLSLGNELGKLAPKLTSKNAREPICTPNALWTLPCSVELPSCTFRCHGLDEQERDWLRNYRAPSISKFDS
;
A
#
# COMPACT_ATOMS: atom_id res chain seq x y z
N MET A 1 8.96 9.00 -21.56
CA MET A 1 9.43 10.02 -20.60
C MET A 1 10.70 9.49 -19.93
N PRO A 2 11.72 10.30 -19.64
CA PRO A 2 13.01 9.78 -19.23
C PRO A 2 12.87 9.19 -17.82
N VAL A 3 12.73 7.87 -17.77
CA VAL A 3 13.01 7.05 -16.61
C VAL A 3 14.42 7.45 -16.16
N MET A 4 14.58 7.82 -14.90
CA MET A 4 15.90 7.93 -14.29
C MET A 4 16.56 6.56 -14.46
N LYS A 5 17.36 6.40 -15.51
CA LYS A 5 18.07 5.16 -15.83
C LYS A 5 19.30 5.13 -14.92
N PHE A 6 19.17 4.42 -13.81
CA PHE A 6 20.30 4.11 -12.95
C PHE A 6 21.06 2.92 -13.54
N TYR A 7 22.35 3.12 -13.81
CA TYR A 7 23.27 2.12 -14.33
C TYR A 7 23.91 1.36 -13.15
N ALA A 8 23.48 0.11 -12.92
CA ALA A 8 24.17 -1.04 -12.24
C ALA A 8 24.81 -0.88 -10.84
N PRO A 9 25.05 -1.99 -10.10
CA PRO A 9 24.09 -3.01 -9.66
C PRO A 9 23.40 -2.55 -8.35
N TYR A 10 22.12 -2.88 -8.18
CA TYR A 10 21.36 -2.52 -6.97
C TYR A 10 21.99 -3.18 -5.72
N GLU A 11 22.36 -2.40 -4.71
CA GLU A 11 22.41 -2.93 -3.35
C GLU A 11 20.97 -3.25 -2.93
N ALA A 12 20.68 -4.51 -2.64
CA ALA A 12 19.37 -4.96 -2.15
C ALA A 12 18.86 -4.13 -0.94
N ALA A 13 19.75 -3.43 -0.25
CA ALA A 13 19.49 -2.53 0.86
C ALA A 13 18.52 -1.37 0.53
N PHE A 14 18.42 -0.92 -0.73
CA PHE A 14 17.58 0.22 -1.10
C PHE A 14 16.15 -0.14 -1.53
N LEU A 15 15.90 -1.42 -1.83
CA LEU A 15 14.58 -1.89 -2.23
C LEU A 15 13.48 -1.55 -1.20
N PRO A 16 13.70 -1.68 0.12
CA PRO A 16 12.74 -1.23 1.13
C PRO A 16 12.39 0.26 1.02
N LEU A 17 13.37 1.11 0.75
CA LEU A 17 13.17 2.56 0.66
C LEU A 17 12.35 2.90 -0.58
N GLU A 18 12.66 2.26 -1.72
CA GLU A 18 11.95 2.47 -2.97
C GLU A 18 10.48 2.07 -2.87
N VAL A 19 10.18 0.85 -2.43
CA VAL A 19 8.80 0.37 -2.27
C VAL A 19 8.04 1.28 -1.30
N THR A 20 8.65 1.66 -0.18
CA THR A 20 8.03 2.57 0.78
C THR A 20 7.70 3.92 0.15
N ALA A 21 8.59 4.46 -0.68
CA ALA A 21 8.36 5.71 -1.40
C ALA A 21 7.15 5.61 -2.34
N TYR A 22 7.01 4.52 -3.09
CA TYR A 22 5.84 4.26 -3.94
C TYR A 22 4.57 4.05 -3.13
N MET A 23 4.64 3.33 -2.01
CA MET A 23 3.50 3.09 -1.14
C MET A 23 2.94 4.40 -0.55
N LEU A 24 3.81 5.34 -0.18
CA LEU A 24 3.42 6.63 0.41
C LEU A 24 3.03 7.68 -0.63
N HIS A 25 3.69 7.68 -1.79
CA HIS A 25 3.53 8.68 -2.85
C HIS A 25 3.29 8.01 -4.22
N PRO A 26 2.19 7.26 -4.38
CA PRO A 26 1.93 6.50 -5.61
C PRO A 26 1.73 7.42 -6.83
N ALA A 27 1.07 8.56 -6.65
CA ALA A 27 0.75 9.50 -7.73
C ALA A 27 1.71 10.70 -7.84
N ASP A 28 2.46 11.03 -6.78
CA ASP A 28 3.32 12.22 -6.76
C ASP A 28 4.80 11.82 -6.92
N GLU A 29 5.28 11.87 -8.17
CA GLU A 29 6.66 11.54 -8.50
C GLU A 29 7.67 12.47 -7.81
N LYS A 30 7.33 13.74 -7.64
CA LYS A 30 8.23 14.72 -7.03
C LYS A 30 8.43 14.40 -5.55
N LEU A 31 7.34 14.18 -4.81
CA LEU A 31 7.41 13.80 -3.40
C LEU A 31 8.04 12.42 -3.22
N ARG A 32 7.73 11.47 -4.10
CA ARG A 32 8.35 10.14 -4.09
C ARG A 32 9.87 10.20 -4.22
N ASN A 33 10.36 10.93 -5.22
CA ASN A 33 11.80 11.06 -5.48
C ASN A 33 12.50 11.84 -4.36
N ALA A 34 11.86 12.87 -3.81
CA ALA A 34 12.38 13.61 -2.66
C ALA A 34 12.51 12.72 -1.41
N TYR A 35 11.48 11.92 -1.12
CA TYR A 35 11.50 10.95 -0.02
C TYR A 35 12.64 9.94 -0.20
N LEU A 36 12.77 9.36 -1.40
CA LEU A 36 13.78 8.36 -1.69
C LEU A 36 15.20 8.92 -1.53
N ARG A 37 15.52 10.06 -2.15
CA ARG A 37 16.84 10.71 -2.02
C ARG A 37 17.21 10.96 -0.58
N ARG A 38 16.27 11.51 0.20
CA ARG A 38 16.49 11.77 1.61
C ARG A 38 16.77 10.48 2.39
N LYS A 39 15.97 9.43 2.17
CA LYS A 39 16.16 8.16 2.89
C LYS A 39 17.45 7.44 2.51
N MET A 40 17.87 7.54 1.25
CA MET A 40 19.17 7.04 0.82
C MET A 40 20.30 7.82 1.49
N ALA A 41 20.21 9.15 1.55
CA ALA A 41 21.19 9.99 2.25
C ALA A 41 21.27 9.68 3.75
N GLU A 42 20.13 9.50 4.42
CA GLU A 42 20.04 9.08 5.83
C GLU A 42 20.70 7.69 6.04
N TYR A 43 20.47 6.74 5.14
CA TYR A 43 21.08 5.41 5.19
C TYR A 43 22.60 5.47 4.98
N THR A 44 23.08 6.23 3.98
CA THR A 44 24.52 6.42 3.74
C THR A 44 25.22 7.04 4.94
N LEU A 45 24.58 8.03 5.59
CA LEU A 45 25.11 8.63 6.82
C LEU A 45 25.20 7.61 7.96
N PHE A 46 24.17 6.78 8.12
CA PHE A 46 24.14 5.72 9.11
C PHE A 46 25.28 4.72 8.90
N CYS A 47 25.48 4.23 7.67
CA CYS A 47 26.59 3.34 7.33
C CYS A 47 27.96 3.99 7.58
N ALA A 48 28.15 5.24 7.14
CA ALA A 48 29.40 5.97 7.35
C ALA A 48 29.76 6.12 8.85
N SER A 49 28.76 6.30 9.71
CA SER A 49 28.95 6.37 11.17
C SER A 49 29.33 5.03 11.81
N GLY A 50 28.92 3.91 11.21
CA GLY A 50 29.27 2.56 11.67
C GLY A 50 30.65 2.10 11.21
N ASP A 51 31.08 2.51 10.01
CA ASP A 51 32.35 2.10 9.40
C ASP A 51 33.54 3.01 9.76
N GLY A 52 33.32 4.05 10.57
CA GLY A 52 34.38 4.98 10.97
C GLY A 52 34.90 5.85 9.82
N LEU A 53 34.09 6.07 8.79
CA LEU A 53 34.43 6.95 7.66
C LEU A 53 34.64 8.40 8.17
N GLU A 54 35.83 8.95 7.93
CA GLU A 54 36.22 10.28 8.41
C GLU A 54 35.45 11.44 7.76
N SER A 55 34.74 11.21 6.65
CA SER A 55 33.98 12.27 5.97
C SER A 55 32.72 11.76 5.27
N VAL A 56 31.66 12.55 5.38
CA VAL A 56 30.38 12.37 4.68
C VAL A 56 30.48 13.04 3.31
N PRO A 57 30.12 12.36 2.20
CA PRO A 57 30.14 12.98 0.87
C PRO A 57 29.28 14.25 0.81
N VAL A 58 29.77 15.29 0.13
CA VAL A 58 29.08 16.60 0.03
C VAL A 58 27.72 16.46 -0.66
N GLU A 59 27.60 15.51 -1.58
CA GLU A 59 26.39 15.19 -2.30
C GLU A 59 25.27 14.71 -1.35
N VAL A 60 25.61 13.90 -0.34
CA VAL A 60 24.68 13.42 0.70
C VAL A 60 24.17 14.59 1.55
N LEU A 61 25.08 15.51 1.93
CA LEU A 61 24.71 16.71 2.69
C LEU A 61 23.81 17.65 1.86
N LYS A 62 24.12 17.81 0.58
CA LYS A 62 23.32 18.59 -0.37
C LYS A 62 21.92 18.00 -0.53
N ASP A 63 21.82 16.68 -0.70
CA ASP A 63 20.52 15.99 -0.81
C ASP A 63 19.67 16.17 0.45
N LEU A 64 20.28 16.16 1.65
CA LEU A 64 19.57 16.41 2.91
C LEU A 64 19.08 17.87 3.05
N LEU A 65 19.87 18.83 2.57
CA LEU A 65 19.55 20.26 2.63
C LEU A 65 18.50 20.67 1.59
N GLU A 66 18.55 20.07 0.40
CA GLU A 66 17.64 20.37 -0.71
C GLU A 66 16.34 19.56 -0.65
N SER A 67 16.32 18.43 0.06
CA SER A 67 15.10 17.67 0.27
C SER A 67 14.17 18.42 1.24
N PRO A 68 12.86 18.54 0.92
CA PRO A 68 11.91 19.09 1.88
C PRO A 68 12.04 18.39 3.22
N ALA A 69 11.91 19.16 4.31
CA ALA A 69 11.88 18.61 5.66
C ALA A 69 10.92 17.41 5.70
N THR A 70 11.27 16.37 6.44
CA THR A 70 10.36 15.23 6.68
C THR A 70 9.00 15.81 7.01
N ALA A 71 7.98 15.41 6.23
CA ALA A 71 6.61 15.61 6.65
C ALA A 71 6.54 15.11 8.11
N GLY A 72 6.00 15.94 9.01
CA GLY A 72 5.95 15.59 10.43
C GLY A 72 5.37 14.18 10.62
N ALA A 73 5.69 13.52 11.72
CA ALA A 73 5.22 12.14 11.99
C ALA A 73 3.72 11.97 11.67
N ASP A 74 2.91 12.97 12.03
CA ASP A 74 1.47 13.04 11.77
C ASP A 74 1.07 12.97 10.28
N ALA A 75 1.86 13.60 9.40
CA ALA A 75 1.58 13.62 7.95
C ALA A 75 1.93 12.27 7.30
N MET A 76 3.02 11.65 7.75
CA MET A 76 3.41 10.30 7.33
C MET A 76 2.40 9.27 7.83
N GLU A 77 1.95 9.40 9.06
CA GLU A 77 0.89 8.58 9.63
C GLU A 77 -0.41 8.73 8.83
N SER A 78 -0.81 9.96 8.48
CA SER A 78 -1.98 10.22 7.65
C SER A 78 -1.90 9.56 6.26
N LEU A 79 -0.71 9.49 5.66
CA LEU A 79 -0.50 8.75 4.41
C LEU A 79 -0.61 7.25 4.62
N ALA A 80 0.01 6.72 5.68
CA ALA A 80 -0.03 5.31 6.01
C ALA A 80 -1.46 4.83 6.31
N ILE A 81 -2.27 5.61 7.02
CA ILE A 81 -3.69 5.31 7.27
C ILE A 81 -4.46 5.22 5.95
N ARG A 82 -4.26 6.16 5.02
CA ARG A 82 -4.94 6.15 3.72
C ARG A 82 -4.51 4.97 2.86
N GLY A 83 -3.22 4.65 2.86
CA GLY A 83 -2.70 3.44 2.22
C GLY A 83 -3.30 2.17 2.81
N ALA A 84 -3.38 2.09 4.14
CA ALA A 84 -4.01 0.96 4.84
C ALA A 84 -5.50 0.82 4.47
N VAL A 85 -6.24 1.93 4.42
CA VAL A 85 -7.64 1.92 3.95
C VAL A 85 -7.72 1.32 2.53
N ALA A 86 -6.87 1.74 1.60
CA ALA A 86 -6.88 1.18 0.24
C ALA A 86 -6.51 -0.32 0.21
N GLY A 87 -5.56 -0.76 1.03
CA GLY A 87 -5.24 -2.17 1.20
C GLY A 87 -6.43 -3.01 1.69
N GLU A 88 -7.16 -2.51 2.67
CA GLU A 88 -8.36 -3.18 3.21
C GLU A 88 -9.49 -3.27 2.17
N ILE A 89 -9.67 -2.23 1.34
CA ILE A 89 -10.61 -2.29 0.22
C ILE A 89 -10.24 -3.39 -0.78
N LEU A 90 -8.95 -3.54 -1.11
CA LEU A 90 -8.51 -4.62 -1.98
C LEU A 90 -8.76 -6.00 -1.35
N LEU A 91 -8.49 -6.18 -0.05
CA LEU A 91 -8.77 -7.42 0.66
C LEU A 91 -10.26 -7.76 0.62
N ASN A 92 -11.14 -6.78 0.83
CA ASN A 92 -12.58 -6.97 0.75
C ASN A 92 -13.05 -7.35 -0.67
N LEU A 93 -12.48 -6.76 -1.71
CA LEU A 93 -12.75 -7.18 -3.10
C LEU A 93 -12.36 -8.64 -3.35
N ILE A 94 -11.22 -9.08 -2.81
CA ILE A 94 -10.76 -10.46 -2.93
C ILE A 94 -11.68 -11.42 -2.16
N LYS A 95 -12.09 -11.06 -0.94
CA LYS A 95 -13.05 -11.83 -0.13
C LYS A 95 -14.40 -11.99 -0.83
N LEU A 96 -14.95 -10.89 -1.37
CA LEU A 96 -16.19 -10.91 -2.15
C LEU A 96 -16.08 -11.89 -3.31
N ASN A 97 -15.01 -11.78 -4.11
CA ASN A 97 -14.79 -12.67 -5.25
C ASN A 97 -14.66 -14.14 -4.82
N ALA A 98 -13.90 -14.43 -3.76
CA ALA A 98 -13.73 -15.78 -3.22
C ALA A 98 -15.04 -16.39 -2.69
N SER A 99 -15.99 -15.56 -2.24
CA SER A 99 -17.34 -15.99 -1.83
C SER A 99 -18.36 -16.11 -2.97
N GLY A 100 -17.96 -15.87 -4.22
CA GLY A 100 -18.91 -15.82 -5.35
C GLY A 100 -19.85 -14.61 -5.31
N GLU A 101 -19.56 -13.63 -4.46
CA GLU A 101 -20.28 -12.37 -4.41
C GLU A 101 -19.83 -11.43 -5.54
N ASP A 102 -20.68 -10.46 -5.87
CA ASP A 102 -20.28 -9.36 -6.75
C ASP A 102 -19.17 -8.54 -6.08
N ALA A 103 -17.94 -8.65 -6.59
CA ALA A 103 -16.77 -7.97 -6.05
C ALA A 103 -16.74 -6.50 -6.44
N SER A 104 -17.78 -5.70 -6.16
CA SER A 104 -17.80 -4.28 -6.51
C SER A 104 -17.09 -3.40 -5.47
N VAL A 105 -16.48 -2.30 -5.94
CA VAL A 105 -15.83 -1.30 -5.07
C VAL A 105 -16.81 -0.75 -4.02
N ASN A 106 -18.08 -0.55 -4.37
CA ASN A 106 -19.07 -0.04 -3.42
C ASN A 106 -19.36 -1.04 -2.29
N LYS A 107 -19.47 -2.34 -2.58
CA LYS A 107 -19.61 -3.37 -1.56
C LYS A 107 -18.36 -3.46 -0.68
N ALA A 108 -17.17 -3.40 -1.28
CA ALA A 108 -15.91 -3.40 -0.53
C ALA A 108 -15.77 -2.18 0.39
N ILE A 109 -16.16 -0.99 -0.09
CA ILE A 109 -16.21 0.24 0.72
C ILE A 109 -17.22 0.10 1.86
N HIS A 110 -18.38 -0.49 1.62
CA HIS A 110 -19.37 -0.73 2.67
C HIS A 110 -18.83 -1.65 3.77
N LEU A 111 -18.18 -2.77 3.40
CA LEU A 111 -17.53 -3.67 4.36
C LEU A 111 -16.44 -2.93 5.15
N GLY A 112 -15.56 -2.19 4.46
CA GLY A 112 -14.53 -1.38 5.10
C GLY A 112 -15.11 -0.34 6.05
N ALA A 113 -16.22 0.33 5.69
CA ALA A 113 -16.88 1.30 6.55
C ALA A 113 -17.43 0.68 7.84
N GLN A 114 -17.89 -0.58 7.82
CA GLN A 114 -18.26 -1.30 9.05
C GLN A 114 -17.03 -1.60 9.90
N TYR A 115 -15.97 -2.14 9.28
CA TYR A 115 -14.72 -2.45 9.97
C TYR A 115 -14.09 -1.21 10.63
N PHE A 116 -14.06 -0.08 9.95
CA PHE A 116 -13.44 1.15 10.46
C PHE A 116 -14.21 1.87 11.56
N GLN A 117 -15.46 1.48 11.87
CA GLN A 117 -16.19 2.06 13.00
C GLN A 117 -15.51 1.77 14.34
N GLU A 118 -14.91 0.59 14.45
CA GLU A 118 -14.26 0.11 15.68
C GLU A 118 -12.74 0.16 15.59
N ALA A 119 -12.18 0.24 14.37
CA ALA A 119 -10.75 0.26 14.16
C ALA A 119 -10.06 1.53 14.72
N ARG A 120 -8.91 1.31 15.36
CA ARG A 120 -7.99 2.36 15.77
C ARG A 120 -6.64 2.15 15.09
N ASN A 121 -5.94 3.24 14.82
CA ASN A 121 -4.56 3.17 14.38
C ASN A 121 -3.63 2.80 15.56
N SER A 122 -2.34 2.61 15.27
CA SER A 122 -1.31 2.26 16.27
C SER A 122 -1.13 3.29 17.39
N LEU A 123 -1.56 4.54 17.19
CA LEU A 123 -1.55 5.62 18.19
C LEU A 123 -2.93 5.83 18.85
N GLY A 124 -3.90 4.95 18.60
CA GLY A 124 -5.26 5.04 19.16
C GLY A 124 -6.19 6.04 18.46
N GLY A 125 -5.73 6.70 17.39
CA GLY A 125 -6.53 7.57 16.52
C GLY A 125 -7.58 6.78 15.73
N LYS A 126 -8.77 7.36 15.58
CA LYS A 126 -9.86 6.74 14.82
C LYS A 126 -9.61 6.83 13.31
N ILE A 127 -9.79 5.72 12.60
CA ILE A 127 -9.87 5.74 11.14
C ILE A 127 -11.24 6.31 10.78
N SER A 128 -11.30 7.26 9.84
CA SER A 128 -12.58 7.85 9.44
C SER A 128 -13.43 6.81 8.69
N PRO A 129 -14.60 6.41 9.20
CA PRO A 129 -15.45 5.41 8.56
C PRO A 129 -16.29 6.00 7.40
N GLY A 130 -16.15 7.30 7.12
CA GLY A 130 -16.96 7.98 6.13
C GLY A 130 -16.66 7.50 4.71
N GLU A 131 -17.70 7.10 3.98
CA GLU A 131 -17.61 6.55 2.61
C GLU A 131 -16.78 7.46 1.67
N ARG A 132 -17.00 8.78 1.74
CA ARG A 132 -16.24 9.75 0.93
C ARG A 132 -14.74 9.73 1.24
N SER A 133 -14.35 9.54 2.51
CA SER A 133 -12.95 9.43 2.92
C SER A 133 -12.33 8.16 2.38
N ILE A 134 -13.02 7.03 2.55
CA ILE A 134 -12.58 5.72 2.06
C ILE A 134 -12.41 5.74 0.55
N ARG A 135 -13.37 6.30 -0.19
CA ARG A 135 -13.31 6.41 -1.65
C ARG A 135 -12.12 7.25 -2.10
N ARG A 136 -11.83 8.37 -1.43
CA ARG A 136 -10.66 9.21 -1.72
C ARG A 136 -9.35 8.46 -1.47
N ALA A 137 -9.27 7.72 -0.36
CA ALA A 137 -8.09 6.90 -0.04
C ALA A 137 -7.88 5.81 -1.10
N TRP A 138 -8.94 5.08 -1.45
CA TRP A 138 -8.92 4.09 -2.53
C TRP A 138 -8.43 4.70 -3.85
N SER A 139 -9.05 5.79 -4.33
CA SER A 139 -8.65 6.42 -5.60
C SER A 139 -7.19 6.88 -5.61
N ALA A 140 -6.66 7.37 -4.48
CA ALA A 140 -5.29 7.86 -4.40
C ALA A 140 -4.25 6.73 -4.27
N PHE A 141 -4.58 5.61 -3.62
CA PHE A 141 -3.63 4.55 -3.26
C PHE A 141 -3.88 3.21 -3.95
N MET A 142 -4.93 3.08 -4.78
CA MET A 142 -5.22 1.87 -5.56
C MET A 142 -4.00 1.31 -6.31
N PRO A 143 -3.14 2.13 -6.96
CA PRO A 143 -1.97 1.62 -7.67
C PRO A 143 -1.01 0.77 -6.82
N VAL A 144 -1.01 0.98 -5.51
CA VAL A 144 -0.12 0.32 -4.53
C VAL A 144 -0.90 -0.44 -3.45
N ALA A 145 -2.21 -0.60 -3.61
CA ALA A 145 -3.07 -1.21 -2.60
C ALA A 145 -2.69 -2.65 -2.27
N HIS A 146 -2.11 -3.38 -3.23
CA HIS A 146 -1.65 -4.76 -3.03
C HIS A 146 -0.46 -4.87 -2.06
N PHE A 147 0.46 -3.88 -2.04
CA PHE A 147 1.51 -3.83 -1.03
C PHE A 147 0.99 -3.43 0.35
N TRP A 148 0.00 -2.53 0.42
CA TRP A 148 -0.68 -2.19 1.67
C TRP A 148 -1.48 -3.35 2.25
N ALA A 149 -2.17 -4.12 1.40
CA ALA A 149 -2.88 -5.33 1.78
C ALA A 149 -1.92 -6.41 2.32
N ALA A 150 -0.78 -6.61 1.65
CA ALA A 150 0.26 -7.53 2.13
C ALA A 150 0.84 -7.10 3.48
N LEU A 151 1.10 -5.80 3.68
CA LEU A 151 1.55 -5.26 4.96
C LEU A 151 0.54 -5.54 6.09
N GLN A 152 -0.76 -5.39 5.81
CA GLN A 152 -1.81 -5.66 6.80
C GLN A 152 -1.88 -7.13 7.18
N ILE A 153 -1.83 -8.04 6.21
CA ILE A 153 -1.79 -9.48 6.48
C ILE A 153 -0.55 -9.82 7.32
N HIS A 154 0.60 -9.25 6.97
CA HIS A 154 1.84 -9.42 7.73
C HIS A 154 1.66 -8.94 9.18
N VAL A 155 1.18 -7.71 9.38
CA VAL A 155 0.92 -7.12 10.70
C VAL A 155 -0.09 -7.95 11.52
N GLN A 156 -1.17 -8.43 10.92
CA GLN A 156 -2.19 -9.25 11.61
C GLN A 156 -1.66 -10.64 11.99
N SER A 157 -0.73 -11.19 11.21
CA SER A 157 -0.12 -12.49 11.47
C SER A 157 1.05 -12.43 12.46
N THR A 158 1.73 -11.27 12.57
CA THR A 158 2.77 -11.03 13.56
C THR A 158 2.12 -10.45 14.82
N ALA A 159 1.95 -11.25 15.87
CA ALA A 159 1.33 -10.84 17.14
C ALA A 159 2.03 -9.66 17.87
N ASN A 160 3.10 -9.08 17.31
CA ASN A 160 3.85 -8.00 17.93
C ASN A 160 4.33 -6.95 16.88
N LEU A 161 3.62 -5.81 16.85
CA LEU A 161 3.90 -4.63 16.02
C LEU A 161 5.26 -3.97 16.31
N ALA A 162 5.88 -4.28 17.44
CA ALA A 162 7.16 -3.70 17.86
C ALA A 162 8.39 -4.48 17.35
N THR A 163 8.18 -5.64 16.70
CA THR A 163 9.28 -6.42 16.14
C THR A 163 9.66 -5.85 14.78
N PRO A 164 10.92 -5.40 14.58
CA PRO A 164 11.38 -4.97 13.26
C PRO A 164 11.15 -6.10 12.25
N ILE A 165 10.60 -5.76 11.08
CA ILE A 165 10.44 -6.72 9.98
C ILE A 165 11.84 -7.17 9.59
N SER A 166 12.16 -8.46 9.78
CA SER A 166 13.43 -9.01 9.31
C SER A 166 13.50 -8.89 7.78
N SER A 167 14.71 -8.88 7.21
CA SER A 167 14.89 -8.85 5.75
C SER A 167 14.10 -9.96 5.05
N ASP A 168 14.06 -11.14 5.64
CA ASP A 168 13.34 -12.30 5.10
C ASP A 168 11.82 -12.10 5.18
N SER A 169 11.33 -11.53 6.29
CA SER A 169 9.92 -11.17 6.45
C SER A 169 9.49 -10.09 5.45
N TYR A 170 10.39 -9.16 5.09
CA TYR A 170 10.11 -8.14 4.09
C TYR A 170 9.99 -8.72 2.67
N LEU A 171 10.91 -9.59 2.27
CA LEU A 171 10.82 -10.27 0.96
C LEU A 171 9.57 -11.15 0.85
N GLN A 172 9.17 -11.82 1.94
CA GLN A 172 7.91 -12.55 2.00
C GLN A 172 6.70 -11.62 1.84
N GLN A 173 6.70 -10.46 2.50
CA GLN A 173 5.65 -9.45 2.34
C GLN A 173 5.58 -8.94 0.89
N LEU A 174 6.72 -8.66 0.25
CA LEU A 174 6.75 -8.26 -1.16
C LEU A 174 6.24 -9.36 -2.09
N SER A 175 6.60 -10.61 -1.82
CA SER A 175 6.08 -11.75 -2.59
C SER A 175 4.57 -11.88 -2.47
N LEU A 176 4.03 -11.73 -1.26
CA LEU A 176 2.58 -11.68 -1.04
C LEU A 176 1.93 -10.51 -1.78
N GLY A 177 2.51 -9.30 -1.70
CA GLY A 177 2.03 -8.13 -2.42
C GLY A 177 1.97 -8.36 -3.93
N ASN A 178 3.00 -8.99 -4.49
CA ASN A 178 3.04 -9.34 -5.91
C ASN A 178 1.95 -10.36 -6.29
N GLU A 179 1.70 -11.38 -5.46
CA GLU A 179 0.59 -12.32 -5.68
C GLU A 179 -0.78 -11.63 -5.62
N LEU A 180 -1.00 -10.73 -4.66
CA LEU A 180 -2.23 -9.93 -4.58
C LEU A 180 -2.39 -9.01 -5.81
N GLY A 181 -1.28 -8.45 -6.31
CA GLY A 181 -1.24 -7.65 -7.54
C GLY A 181 -1.65 -8.44 -8.79
N LYS A 182 -1.34 -9.75 -8.85
CA LYS A 182 -1.79 -10.65 -9.93
C LYS A 182 -3.28 -11.01 -9.82
N LEU A 183 -3.85 -10.96 -8.62
CA LEU A 183 -5.27 -11.21 -8.38
C LEU A 183 -6.13 -9.98 -8.70
N ALA A 184 -5.65 -8.78 -8.38
CA ALA A 184 -6.42 -7.55 -8.49
C ALA A 184 -7.07 -7.32 -9.88
N PRO A 185 -6.39 -7.53 -11.03
CA PRO A 185 -7.01 -7.39 -12.34
C PRO A 185 -8.03 -8.47 -12.72
N LYS A 186 -8.06 -9.58 -11.99
CA LYS A 186 -9.05 -10.65 -12.19
C LYS A 186 -10.35 -10.37 -11.46
N LEU A 187 -10.37 -9.37 -10.58
CA LEU A 187 -11.56 -8.96 -9.84
C LEU A 187 -12.49 -8.21 -10.78
N THR A 188 -13.66 -8.80 -11.01
CA THR A 188 -14.70 -8.24 -11.88
C THR A 188 -15.97 -8.01 -11.08
N SER A 189 -16.68 -6.94 -11.41
CA SER A 189 -18.04 -6.72 -10.93
C SER A 189 -19.02 -7.01 -12.05
N LYS A 190 -20.17 -7.60 -11.71
CA LYS A 190 -21.26 -7.90 -12.66
C LYS A 190 -21.76 -6.66 -13.42
N ASN A 191 -21.57 -5.47 -12.82
CA ASN A 191 -22.04 -4.20 -13.36
C ASN A 191 -20.93 -3.34 -13.98
N ALA A 192 -19.67 -3.80 -13.95
CA ALA A 192 -18.54 -3.04 -14.48
C ALA A 192 -18.19 -3.48 -15.91
N ARG A 193 -17.97 -2.51 -16.79
CA ARG A 193 -17.48 -2.76 -18.16
C ARG A 193 -15.99 -3.07 -18.21
N GLU A 194 -15.25 -2.63 -17.20
CA GLU A 194 -13.80 -2.79 -17.09
C GLU A 194 -13.44 -3.46 -15.75
N PRO A 195 -12.28 -4.14 -15.67
CA PRO A 195 -11.75 -4.63 -14.41
C PRO A 195 -11.60 -3.50 -13.39
N ILE A 196 -11.79 -3.83 -12.12
CA ILE A 196 -11.75 -2.83 -11.03
C ILE A 196 -10.36 -2.21 -10.89
N CYS A 197 -9.33 -3.01 -11.14
CA CYS A 197 -7.95 -2.56 -11.26
C CYS A 197 -7.44 -3.01 -12.63
N THR A 198 -7.09 -2.09 -13.53
CA THR A 198 -6.41 -2.48 -14.76
C THR A 198 -4.96 -2.84 -14.45
N PRO A 199 -4.36 -3.85 -15.11
CA PRO A 199 -2.96 -4.25 -14.84
C PRO A 199 -1.98 -3.08 -14.92
N ASN A 200 -2.18 -2.18 -15.88
CA ASN A 200 -1.31 -1.01 -16.10
C ASN A 200 -1.48 0.09 -15.05
N ALA A 201 -2.52 0.01 -14.21
CA ALA A 201 -2.73 0.97 -13.13
C ALA A 201 -2.04 0.54 -11.82
N LEU A 202 -1.55 -0.69 -11.72
CA LEU A 202 -0.82 -1.17 -10.56
C LEU A 202 0.68 -0.92 -10.73
N TRP A 203 1.33 -0.45 -9.67
CA TRP A 203 2.78 -0.39 -9.62
C TRP A 203 3.35 -1.81 -9.46
N THR A 204 4.47 -2.08 -10.13
CA THR A 204 5.14 -3.39 -10.08
C THR A 204 6.58 -3.22 -9.63
N LEU A 205 7.11 -4.21 -8.92
CA LEU A 205 8.52 -4.25 -8.55
C LEU A 205 9.43 -4.23 -9.79
N PRO A 206 10.65 -3.69 -9.67
CA PRO A 206 11.67 -3.85 -10.69
C PRO A 206 11.89 -5.33 -11.04
N CYS A 207 12.06 -5.64 -12.33
CA CYS A 207 12.20 -7.03 -12.81
C CYS A 207 13.45 -7.76 -12.28
N SER A 208 14.40 -7.04 -11.70
CA SER A 208 15.61 -7.58 -11.08
C SER A 208 15.41 -8.12 -9.67
N VAL A 209 14.24 -7.93 -9.05
CA VAL A 209 13.98 -8.39 -7.69
C VAL A 209 13.56 -9.86 -7.69
N GLU A 210 14.40 -10.72 -7.13
CA GLU A 210 14.05 -12.12 -6.88
C GLU A 210 13.20 -12.23 -5.60
N LEU A 211 12.03 -12.84 -5.72
CA LEU A 211 11.10 -13.02 -4.62
C LEU A 211 10.96 -14.51 -4.28
N PRO A 212 10.83 -14.86 -2.98
CA PRO A 212 10.52 -16.23 -2.60
C PRO A 212 9.14 -16.64 -3.12
N SER A 213 8.92 -17.93 -3.36
CA SER A 213 7.59 -18.43 -3.73
C SER A 213 6.56 -18.15 -2.64
N CYS A 214 5.44 -17.55 -3.01
CA CYS A 214 4.31 -17.30 -2.13
C CYS A 214 3.03 -17.84 -2.77
N THR A 215 2.12 -18.36 -1.95
CA THR A 215 0.76 -18.69 -2.38
C THR A 215 -0.21 -18.06 -1.42
N PHE A 216 -1.16 -17.30 -1.96
CA PHE A 216 -2.21 -16.67 -1.18
C PHE A 216 -3.52 -17.43 -1.37
N ARG A 217 -4.19 -17.74 -0.25
CA ARG A 217 -5.54 -18.33 -0.23
C ARG A 217 -6.45 -17.46 0.61
N CYS A 218 -7.61 -17.11 0.06
CA CYS A 218 -8.64 -16.37 0.76
C CYS A 218 -9.84 -17.29 1.03
N HIS A 219 -10.33 -17.29 2.28
CA HIS A 219 -11.51 -18.07 2.69
C HIS A 219 -12.84 -17.39 2.31
N GLY A 220 -12.78 -16.20 1.72
CA GLY A 220 -13.96 -15.38 1.43
C GLY A 220 -14.45 -14.61 2.64
N LEU A 221 -15.70 -14.17 2.58
CA LEU A 221 -16.39 -13.48 3.67
C LEU A 221 -16.71 -14.44 4.82
N ASP A 222 -16.53 -14.00 6.06
CA ASP A 222 -17.03 -14.69 7.25
C ASP A 222 -18.54 -14.43 7.50
N GLU A 223 -19.10 -14.97 8.58
CA GLU A 223 -20.53 -14.78 8.91
C GLU A 223 -20.86 -13.32 9.23
N GLN A 224 -19.99 -12.62 9.95
CA GLN A 224 -20.19 -11.22 10.34
C GLN A 224 -20.14 -10.31 9.12
N GLU A 225 -19.18 -10.52 8.22
CA GLU A 225 -19.05 -9.78 6.97
C GLU A 225 -20.23 -10.02 6.03
N ARG A 226 -20.76 -11.25 5.98
CA ARG A 226 -22.01 -11.55 5.25
C ARG A 226 -23.20 -10.81 5.85
N ASP A 227 -23.30 -10.71 7.17
CA ASP A 227 -24.36 -9.96 7.83
C ASP A 227 -24.26 -8.45 7.56
N TRP A 228 -23.05 -7.90 7.55
CA TRP A 228 -22.82 -6.53 7.11
C TRP A 228 -23.26 -6.30 5.66
N LEU A 229 -22.97 -7.26 4.78
CA LEU A 229 -23.34 -7.18 3.36
C LEU A 229 -24.86 -7.27 3.15
N ARG A 230 -25.61 -8.00 3.98
CA ARG A 230 -27.09 -8.05 3.92
C ARG A 230 -27.73 -6.67 4.13
N ASN A 231 -27.07 -5.79 4.88
CA ASN A 231 -27.53 -4.43 5.14
C ASN A 231 -27.09 -3.41 4.06
N TYR A 232 -26.31 -3.84 3.06
CA TYR A 232 -25.87 -2.97 1.99
C TYR A 232 -27.05 -2.53 1.10
N ARG A 233 -27.15 -1.22 0.87
CA ARG A 233 -28.07 -0.64 -0.10
C ARG A 233 -27.26 -0.01 -1.23
N ALA A 234 -27.50 -0.46 -2.46
CA ALA A 234 -26.83 0.12 -3.61
C ALA A 234 -27.14 1.63 -3.69
N PRO A 235 -26.13 2.49 -3.98
CA PRO A 235 -26.38 3.90 -4.24
C PRO A 235 -27.40 4.03 -5.36
N SER A 236 -28.46 4.81 -5.14
CA SER A 236 -29.41 5.12 -6.19
C SER A 236 -28.69 5.89 -7.30
N ILE A 237 -28.78 5.39 -8.53
CA ILE A 237 -28.28 6.10 -9.71
C ILE A 237 -29.08 7.41 -9.79
N SER A 238 -28.43 8.52 -9.45
CA SER A 238 -29.02 9.84 -9.68
C SER A 238 -29.08 10.04 -11.19
N LYS A 239 -30.25 10.46 -11.71
CA LYS A 239 -30.56 10.63 -13.14
C LYS A 239 -29.70 11.69 -13.87
N PHE A 240 -28.62 12.18 -13.28
CA PHE A 240 -27.85 13.31 -13.79
C PHE A 240 -26.43 12.96 -14.29
N ASP A 241 -25.99 11.71 -14.19
CA ASP A 241 -24.68 11.29 -14.71
C ASP A 241 -24.84 10.29 -15.88
N SER A 242 -25.46 10.74 -16.98
CA SER A 242 -25.49 10.05 -18.29
C SER A 242 -24.82 10.91 -19.36
#